data_AF-A0A3Q3VVC8-F1
#
_entry.id   AF-A0A3Q3VVC8-F1
#
_cell.length_a   1.000
_cell.length_b   1.000
_cell.length_c   1.000
_cell.angle_alpha   90.00
_cell.angle_beta   90.00
_cell.angle_gamma   90.00
#
_symmetry.space_group_name_H-M   'P 1'
#
loop_
_entity.id
_entity.type
_entity.pdbx_description
1 polymer ?
#
loop_
_entity_poly.entity_id
_entity_poly.type
_entity_poly.pdbx_seq_one_letter_code
_entity_poly.pdbx_strand_id
1 'polypeptide(L)'
;MKPNYLFFITHRVLKEAYFQQYYTHLPEEEKQKKLSACSRHRFLYIPPCTPENFWEVGFPSTQTCIERGYIKEEKHPQTRSRRRQPYTALFSPKQHQQEK
;
A
#
# COMPACT_ATOMS: atom_id res chain seq x y z
N MET A 1 -5.59 -8.13 -17.42
CA MET A 1 -6.67 -7.11 -17.42
C MET A 1 -6.23 -5.94 -18.29
N LYS A 2 -6.98 -5.60 -19.36
CA LYS A 2 -6.66 -4.45 -20.22
C LYS A 2 -7.15 -3.18 -19.52
N PRO A 3 -6.33 -2.13 -19.33
CA PRO A 3 -6.84 -0.87 -18.79
C PRO A 3 -7.87 -0.30 -19.76
N ASN A 4 -9.07 0.02 -19.25
CA ASN A 4 -10.14 0.64 -20.02
C ASN A 4 -9.69 2.05 -20.46
N TYR A 5 -9.12 2.13 -21.67
CA TYR A 5 -8.61 3.37 -22.27
C TYR A 5 -9.67 4.49 -22.31
N LEU A 6 -10.95 4.12 -22.40
CA LEU A 6 -12.07 5.07 -22.40
C LEU A 6 -12.17 5.88 -21.09
N PHE A 7 -11.84 5.28 -19.94
CA PHE A 7 -11.86 5.98 -18.64
C PHE A 7 -10.71 6.98 -18.50
N PHE A 8 -9.56 6.71 -19.11
CA PHE A 8 -8.43 7.63 -19.11
C PHE A 8 -8.67 8.85 -20.00
N ILE A 9 -9.37 8.69 -21.13
CA ILE A 9 -9.67 9.79 -22.05
C ILE A 9 -10.70 10.74 -21.42
N THR A 10 -11.80 10.22 -20.88
CA THR A 10 -12.85 11.06 -20.25
C THR A 10 -12.32 11.79 -19.02
N HIS A 11 -11.53 11.12 -18.19
CA HIS A 11 -10.96 11.72 -16.98
C HIS A 11 -9.85 12.74 -17.29
N ARG A 12 -9.18 12.63 -18.44
CA ARG A 12 -8.21 13.63 -18.91
C ARG A 12 -8.89 14.91 -19.35
N VAL A 13 -9.95 14.82 -20.16
CA VAL A 13 -10.69 15.99 -20.66
C VAL A 13 -11.37 16.75 -19.51
N LEU A 14 -12.02 16.05 -18.57
CA LEU A 14 -12.62 16.68 -17.39
C LEU A 14 -11.60 17.35 -16.46
N LYS A 15 -10.41 16.75 -16.34
CA LYS A 15 -9.32 17.27 -15.52
C LYS A 15 -8.70 18.52 -16.16
N GLU A 16 -8.48 18.52 -17.47
CA GLU A 16 -7.96 19.69 -18.20
C GLU A 16 -8.91 20.90 -18.09
N ALA A 17 -10.23 20.69 -18.18
CA ALA A 17 -11.22 21.75 -17.98
C ALA A 17 -11.19 22.36 -16.56
N TYR A 18 -11.07 21.51 -15.52
CA TYR A 18 -10.95 21.97 -14.14
C TYR A 18 -9.67 22.81 -13.91
N PHE A 19 -8.53 22.32 -14.40
CA PHE A 19 -7.26 23.05 -14.24
C PHE A 19 -7.22 24.35 -15.05
N GLN A 20 -7.89 24.41 -16.21
CA GLN A 20 -8.04 25.65 -16.97
C GLN A 20 -8.77 26.73 -16.17
N GLN A 21 -9.84 26.37 -15.45
CA GLN A 21 -10.57 27.29 -14.59
C GLN A 21 -9.78 27.69 -13.32
N TYR A 22 -9.04 26.75 -12.74
CA TYR A 22 -8.25 26.98 -11.52
C TYR A 22 -7.09 27.97 -11.73
N TYR A 23 -6.45 27.95 -12.90
CA TYR A 23 -5.30 28.81 -13.23
C TYR A 23 -5.66 30.10 -13.97
N THR A 24 -6.92 30.53 -13.96
CA THR A 24 -7.39 31.75 -14.66
C THR A 24 -6.71 33.05 -14.20
N HIS A 25 -6.12 33.07 -13.01
CA HIS A 25 -5.44 34.22 -12.42
C HIS A 25 -3.95 34.33 -12.81
N LEU A 26 -3.38 33.32 -13.47
CA LEU A 26 -1.99 33.33 -13.92
C LEU A 26 -1.87 33.82 -15.37
N PRO A 27 -0.72 34.41 -15.75
CA PRO A 27 -0.42 34.71 -17.15
C PRO A 27 -0.40 33.42 -17.98
N GLU A 28 -0.77 33.54 -19.26
CA GLU A 28 -1.02 32.38 -20.13
C GLU A 28 0.21 31.47 -20.28
N GLU A 29 1.42 32.05 -20.27
CA GLU A 29 2.68 31.31 -20.36
C GLU A 29 2.92 30.40 -19.14
N GLU A 30 2.71 30.90 -17.92
CA GLU A 30 2.87 30.12 -16.70
C GLU A 30 1.76 29.08 -16.55
N LYS A 31 0.54 29.43 -16.94
CA LYS A 31 -0.62 28.54 -16.98
C LYS A 31 -0.36 27.35 -17.90
N GLN A 32 0.17 27.55 -19.10
CA GLN A 32 0.51 26.47 -20.03
C GLN A 32 1.58 25.53 -19.44
N LYS A 33 2.60 26.09 -18.78
CA LYS A 33 3.65 25.33 -18.10
C LYS A 33 3.10 24.49 -16.94
N LYS A 34 2.16 25.03 -16.16
CA LYS A 34 1.48 24.28 -15.07
C LYS A 34 0.56 23.20 -15.62
N LEU A 35 -0.22 23.49 -16.66
CA LEU A 35 -1.10 22.52 -17.32
C LEU A 35 -0.32 21.32 -17.88
N SER A 36 0.83 21.57 -18.52
CA SER A 36 1.69 20.51 -19.06
C SER A 36 2.42 19.69 -17.98
N ALA A 37 2.69 20.27 -16.81
CA ALA A 37 3.34 19.58 -15.69
C ALA A 37 2.36 18.84 -14.75
N CYS A 38 1.11 19.31 -14.66
CA CYS A 38 0.10 18.76 -13.76
C CYS A 38 -0.22 17.29 -14.06
N SER A 39 -0.49 16.51 -13.01
CA SER A 39 -0.95 15.11 -13.11
C SER A 39 0.04 14.10 -13.73
N ARG A 40 1.33 14.41 -13.84
CA ARG A 40 2.31 13.46 -14.40
C ARG A 40 2.85 12.43 -13.39
N HIS A 41 2.54 12.56 -12.10
CA HIS A 41 3.12 11.69 -11.06
C HIS A 41 2.87 10.20 -11.30
N ARG A 42 1.63 9.77 -11.59
CA ARG A 42 1.33 8.36 -11.91
C ARG A 42 1.91 7.87 -13.24
N PHE A 43 2.23 8.78 -14.16
CA PHE A 43 2.88 8.46 -15.44
C PHE A 43 4.40 8.30 -15.27
N LEU A 44 5.02 9.18 -14.49
CA LEU A 44 6.46 9.17 -14.21
C LEU A 44 6.85 8.10 -13.17
N TYR A 45 5.99 7.91 -12.18
CA TYR A 45 6.16 6.96 -11.09
C TYR A 45 5.08 5.90 -11.21
N ILE A 46 5.31 4.96 -12.12
CA ILE A 46 4.46 3.79 -12.25
C ILE A 46 4.63 3.00 -10.95
N PRO A 47 3.55 2.79 -10.17
CA PRO A 47 3.65 1.98 -8.97
C PRO A 47 4.12 0.58 -9.36
N PRO A 48 5.03 -0.03 -8.59
CA PRO A 48 5.44 -1.40 -8.86
C PRO A 48 4.20 -2.29 -8.89
N CYS A 49 4.20 -3.29 -9.78
CA CYS A 49 3.12 -4.27 -9.80
C CYS A 49 2.98 -4.89 -8.40
N THR A 50 1.74 -5.13 -8.01
CA THR A 50 1.45 -5.85 -6.77
C THR A 50 2.14 -7.22 -6.86
N PRO A 51 2.93 -7.61 -5.86
CA PRO A 51 3.60 -8.91 -5.86
C PRO A 51 2.60 -10.05 -6.05
N GLU A 52 3.07 -11.16 -6.61
CA GLU A 52 2.25 -12.35 -6.77
C GLU A 52 1.70 -12.79 -5.40
N ASN A 53 0.41 -13.13 -5.36
CA ASN A 53 -0.30 -13.57 -4.15
C ASN A 53 -0.54 -12.51 -3.05
N PHE A 54 -0.18 -11.23 -3.26
CA PHE A 54 -0.35 -10.19 -2.23
C PHE A 54 -1.82 -9.94 -1.82
N TRP A 55 -2.76 -10.11 -2.76
CA TRP A 55 -4.20 -9.92 -2.54
C TRP A 55 -4.96 -11.24 -2.33
N GLU A 56 -4.27 -12.35 -2.07
CA GLU A 56 -4.95 -13.59 -1.74
C GLU A 56 -5.65 -13.46 -0.38
N VAL A 57 -6.97 -13.68 -0.39
CA VAL A 57 -7.80 -13.58 0.80
C VAL A 57 -7.77 -14.93 1.51
N GLY A 58 -6.70 -15.20 2.26
CA GLY A 58 -6.54 -16.45 3.01
C GLY A 58 -5.09 -16.74 3.39
N PHE A 59 -4.90 -17.58 4.41
CA PHE A 59 -3.57 -18.07 4.73
C PHE A 59 -3.18 -19.18 3.74
N PRO A 60 -2.01 -19.10 3.08
CA PRO A 60 -1.52 -20.17 2.23
C PRO A 60 -1.30 -21.44 3.06
N SER A 61 -1.55 -22.59 2.43
CA SER A 61 -1.24 -23.89 3.05
C SER A 61 0.27 -24.03 3.28
N THR A 62 0.69 -24.87 4.21
CA THR A 62 2.11 -25.12 4.47
C THR A 62 2.86 -25.58 3.20
N GLN A 63 2.22 -26.39 2.35
CA GLN A 63 2.75 -26.83 1.07
C GLN A 63 2.99 -25.63 0.13
N THR A 64 1.99 -24.78 0.00
CA THR A 64 2.06 -23.54 -0.79
C THR A 64 3.13 -22.58 -0.25
N CYS A 65 3.32 -22.51 1.06
CA CYS A 65 4.38 -21.71 1.68
C CYS A 65 5.79 -22.23 1.34
N ILE A 66 5.98 -23.55 1.21
CA ILE A 66 7.26 -24.15 0.80
C ILE A 66 7.52 -23.87 -0.68
N GLU A 67 6.53 -24.10 -1.54
CA GLU A 67 6.61 -23.85 -2.99
C GLU A 67 6.92 -22.38 -3.31
N ARG A 68 6.31 -21.45 -2.56
CA ARG A 68 6.57 -20.00 -2.66
C ARG A 68 7.88 -19.56 -2.01
N GLY A 69 8.56 -20.46 -1.30
CA GLY A 69 9.82 -20.18 -0.61
C GLY A 69 9.69 -19.36 0.68
N TYR A 70 8.48 -19.23 1.24
CA TYR A 70 8.25 -18.62 2.56
C TYR A 70 8.85 -19.45 3.69
N ILE A 71 8.89 -20.77 3.51
CA ILE A 71 9.49 -21.73 4.44
C ILE A 71 10.69 -22.35 3.75
N LYS A 72 11.88 -22.18 4.34
CA LYS A 72 13.11 -22.87 3.92
C LYS A 72 13.34 -24.06 4.85
N GLU A 73 13.41 -25.26 4.30
CA GLU A 73 13.80 -26.43 5.07
C GLU A 73 15.30 -26.39 5.36
N GLU A 74 15.67 -26.07 6.59
CA GLU A 74 17.05 -26.13 7.04
C GLU A 74 17.45 -27.59 7.34
N LYS A 75 18.58 -28.05 6.79
CA LYS A 75 19.12 -29.40 7.04
C LYS A 75 19.52 -29.63 8.50
N HIS A 76 19.79 -28.56 9.24
CA HIS A 76 20.12 -28.58 10.67
C HIS A 76 19.21 -27.60 11.41
N PRO A 77 17.97 -28.00 11.74
CA PRO A 77 17.06 -27.11 12.46
C PRO A 77 17.67 -26.76 13.81
N GLN A 78 17.95 -25.47 14.03
CA GLN A 78 18.31 -24.98 15.36
C GLN A 78 17.21 -25.36 16.34
N THR A 79 17.59 -25.97 17.46
CA THR A 79 16.62 -26.41 18.46
C THR A 79 15.89 -25.20 19.00
N ARG A 80 14.60 -25.04 18.65
CA ARG A 80 13.79 -23.93 19.18
C ARG A 80 13.85 -23.97 20.70
N SER A 81 14.40 -22.93 21.31
CA SER A 81 14.36 -22.75 22.75
C SER A 81 12.90 -22.58 23.17
N ARG A 82 12.28 -23.65 23.63
CA ARG A 82 10.94 -23.60 24.20
C ARG A 82 11.07 -22.81 25.50
N ARG A 83 10.28 -21.73 25.65
CA ARG A 83 10.28 -20.96 26.90
C ARG A 83 9.85 -21.91 28.02
N ARG A 84 10.80 -22.28 28.89
CA ARG A 84 10.53 -23.21 30.01
C ARG A 84 9.82 -22.52 31.17
N GLN A 85 9.95 -21.19 31.24
CA GLN A 85 9.37 -20.38 32.30
C GLN A 85 8.06 -19.71 31.86
N PRO A 86 7.04 -19.69 32.73
CA PRO A 86 5.81 -18.94 32.48
C PRO A 86 6.09 -17.45 32.30
N TYR A 87 5.23 -16.76 31.54
CA TYR A 87 5.33 -15.31 31.37
C TYR A 87 4.95 -14.59 32.66
N THR A 88 5.92 -13.91 33.28
CA THR A 88 5.66 -13.02 34.42
C THR A 88 5.11 -11.70 33.88
N ALA A 89 3.81 -11.46 34.04
CA ALA A 89 3.22 -10.16 33.72
C ALA A 89 3.69 -9.11 34.74
N LEU A 90 4.37 -8.06 34.27
CA LEU A 90 4.86 -6.95 35.10
C LEU A 90 3.86 -5.78 35.19
N PHE A 91 2.63 -5.97 34.70
CA PHE A 91 1.64 -4.89 34.66
C PHE A 91 0.96 -4.74 36.02
N SER A 92 0.94 -3.51 36.53
CA SER A 92 0.22 -3.15 37.75
C SER A 92 -1.30 -3.17 37.51
N PRO A 93 -2.12 -3.73 38.42
CA PRO A 93 -3.57 -3.64 38.33
C PRO A 93 -4.02 -2.18 38.28
N LYS A 94 -4.92 -1.83 37.36
CA LYS A 94 -5.57 -0.51 37.38
C LYS A 94 -6.41 -0.42 38.66
N GLN A 95 -6.14 0.58 39.49
CA GLN A 95 -7.00 0.92 40.62
C GLN A 95 -8.37 1.34 40.07
N HIS A 96 -9.42 0.63 40.45
CA HIS A 96 -10.79 1.09 40.21
C HIS A 96 -11.00 2.31 41.10
N GLN A 97 -11.02 3.51 40.50
CA GLN A 97 -11.55 4.68 41.17
C GLN A 97 -13.02 4.41 41.45
N GLN A 98 -13.37 4.22 42.73
CA GLN A 98 -14.75 4.24 43.17
C GLN A 98 -15.26 5.66 42.97
N GLU A 99 -16.13 5.83 41.98
CA GLU A 99 -16.88 7.06 41.74
C GLU A 99 -17.79 7.28 42.96
N LYS A 100 -17.58 8.42 43.64
CA LYS A 100 -18.42 8.88 44.76
C LYS A 100 -19.58 9.69 44.23
#